data_AF-A0A954A9S4-F1
#
_entry.id   AF-A0A954A9S4-F1
#
_cell.length_a   1.000
_cell.length_b   1.000
_cell.length_c   1.000
_cell.angle_alpha   90.00
_cell.angle_beta   90.00
_cell.angle_gamma   90.00
#
_symmetry.space_group_name_H-M   'P 1'
#
loop_
_entity.id
_entity.type
_entity.pdbx_description
1 polymer ?
#
loop_
_entity_poly.entity_id
_entity_poly.type
_entity_poly.pdbx_seq_one_letter_code
_entity_poly.pdbx_strand_id
1 'polypeptide(L)'
;MSGRPHRYRWILFEATKIVIVAAIASSIYLKATDAHYEAYASANRLTTFEGRSSAKISELEERGSSSLDELARARETIDKMAADLRQHEARFATSAAFNDQLASQTYALESTLRADLERIAGSAEITAQKVSERVSQIESQLDRSPKRLKQRLIYPVIQLRGNGTVGSGVVISSERRSENQPAVTYALTAFHVVQEITEGADDATWIREVKFMDPDTDRLGSIEGGARVVAFQPETDVAMLRMELPEPWPYIATLATPEELERVEIFDPVYAIGCPLGNKPLPTAGEISSQEKIVSGETFWMINAPTFFGNSGGGVFLAESGRLIGISSMIYTYGKTTPMVVPHMGLFVPLATVRQWLQGEGYAFLCDPEVGTPQAASGSAPDGNDLEH
;
A
#
# COMPACT_ATOMS: atom_id res chain seq x y z
N MET A 1 160.30 79.41 -72.30
CA MET A 1 160.97 78.81 -71.13
C MET A 1 159.93 78.50 -70.06
N SER A 2 159.98 77.28 -69.49
CA SER A 2 159.58 76.84 -68.13
C SER A 2 158.18 77.10 -67.53
N GLY A 3 157.36 76.04 -67.39
CA GLY A 3 157.06 75.38 -66.10
C GLY A 3 155.90 75.83 -65.16
N ARG A 4 154.79 75.04 -65.14
CA ARG A 4 153.85 74.62 -64.04
C ARG A 4 153.49 75.58 -62.87
N PRO A 5 152.20 75.71 -62.43
CA PRO A 5 151.58 74.71 -61.51
C PRO A 5 150.02 74.54 -61.54
N HIS A 6 149.55 73.32 -61.23
CA HIS A 6 148.16 72.84 -61.40
C HIS A 6 147.53 72.15 -60.13
N ARG A 7 148.01 72.42 -58.90
CA ARG A 7 147.73 71.58 -57.69
C ARG A 7 146.59 72.03 -56.74
N TYR A 8 146.15 73.28 -56.73
CA TYR A 8 145.23 73.80 -55.67
C TYR A 8 143.74 73.44 -55.85
N ARG A 9 143.28 73.22 -57.09
CA ARG A 9 141.86 72.90 -57.38
C ARG A 9 141.45 71.46 -57.02
N TRP A 10 142.41 70.55 -56.82
CA TRP A 10 142.11 69.13 -56.56
C TRP A 10 141.77 68.86 -55.08
N ILE A 11 142.33 69.63 -54.14
CA ILE A 11 142.15 69.39 -52.70
C ILE A 11 140.75 69.83 -52.22
N LEU A 12 140.21 70.93 -52.76
CA LEU A 12 138.90 71.47 -52.36
C LEU A 12 137.71 70.59 -52.81
N PHE A 13 137.88 69.88 -53.93
CA PHE A 13 136.86 68.98 -54.47
C PHE A 13 136.71 67.71 -53.60
N GLU A 14 137.81 67.20 -53.06
CA GLU A 14 137.82 65.95 -52.30
C GLU A 14 137.32 66.15 -50.86
N ALA A 15 137.60 67.29 -50.23
CA ALA A 15 137.06 67.62 -48.89
C ALA A 15 135.54 67.75 -48.89
N THR A 16 134.95 68.34 -49.94
CA THR A 16 133.50 68.53 -50.07
C THR A 16 132.77 67.18 -50.23
N LYS A 17 133.36 66.23 -50.97
CA LYS A 17 132.82 64.87 -51.09
C LYS A 17 132.77 64.15 -49.74
N ILE A 18 133.81 64.29 -48.92
CA ILE A 18 133.88 63.60 -47.61
C ILE A 18 132.79 64.10 -46.67
N VAL A 19 132.53 65.41 -46.61
CA VAL A 19 131.49 65.99 -45.74
C VAL A 19 130.09 65.54 -46.18
N ILE A 20 129.83 65.51 -47.49
CA ILE A 20 128.54 65.05 -48.03
C ILE A 20 128.34 63.56 -47.73
N VAL A 21 129.37 62.73 -47.92
CA VAL A 21 129.31 61.29 -47.62
C VAL A 21 129.05 61.05 -46.12
N ALA A 22 129.70 61.81 -45.23
CA ALA A 22 129.49 61.70 -43.79
C ALA A 22 128.07 62.13 -43.36
N ALA A 23 127.54 63.21 -43.94
CA ALA A 23 126.17 63.66 -43.66
C ALA A 23 125.13 62.66 -44.16
N ILE A 24 125.34 62.07 -45.34
CA ILE A 24 124.48 61.01 -45.88
C ILE A 24 124.55 59.76 -45.00
N ALA A 25 125.75 59.33 -44.58
CA ALA A 25 125.92 58.18 -43.70
C ALA A 25 125.23 58.37 -42.34
N SER A 26 125.33 59.57 -41.74
CA SER A 26 124.66 59.90 -40.48
C SER A 26 123.14 59.95 -40.63
N SER A 27 122.63 60.52 -41.72
CA SER A 27 121.20 60.51 -42.03
C SER A 27 120.65 59.10 -42.29
N ILE A 28 121.43 58.23 -42.93
CA ILE A 28 121.06 56.82 -43.15
C ILE A 28 121.04 56.08 -41.81
N TYR A 29 122.03 56.32 -40.94
CA TYR A 29 122.11 55.70 -39.63
C TYR A 29 120.93 56.08 -38.72
N LEU A 30 120.54 57.36 -38.69
CA LEU A 30 119.37 57.82 -37.95
C LEU A 30 118.06 57.22 -38.49
N LYS A 31 117.88 57.20 -39.83
CA LYS A 31 116.70 56.56 -40.42
C LYS A 31 116.64 55.05 -40.18
N ALA A 32 117.79 54.38 -40.16
CA ALA A 32 117.87 52.95 -39.89
C ALA A 32 117.56 52.62 -38.42
N THR A 33 117.96 53.48 -37.49
CA THR A 33 117.70 53.29 -36.05
C THR A 33 116.23 53.55 -35.69
N ASP A 34 115.59 54.59 -36.26
CA ASP A 34 114.15 54.80 -36.10
C ASP A 34 113.33 53.65 -36.70
N ALA A 35 113.69 53.20 -37.90
CA ALA A 35 113.02 52.06 -38.54
C ALA A 35 113.15 50.77 -37.71
N HIS A 36 114.30 50.56 -37.05
CA HIS A 36 114.48 49.40 -36.18
C HIS A 36 113.63 49.50 -34.90
N TYR A 37 113.51 50.69 -34.32
CA TYR A 37 112.68 50.93 -33.14
C TYR A 37 111.19 50.75 -33.44
N GLU A 38 110.71 51.25 -34.58
CA GLU A 38 109.33 51.03 -35.03
C GLU A 38 109.05 49.56 -35.31
N ALA A 39 109.97 48.85 -35.98
CA ALA A 39 109.82 47.42 -36.24
C ALA A 39 109.75 46.60 -34.95
N TYR A 40 110.58 46.92 -33.95
CA TYR A 40 110.56 46.25 -32.65
C TYR A 40 109.27 46.53 -31.88
N ALA A 41 108.80 47.78 -31.86
CA ALA A 41 107.53 48.15 -31.25
C ALA A 41 106.33 47.47 -31.93
N SER A 42 106.39 47.30 -33.26
CA SER A 42 105.37 46.61 -34.05
C SER A 42 105.33 45.12 -33.73
N ALA A 43 106.49 44.46 -33.67
CA ALA A 43 106.61 43.05 -33.32
C ALA A 43 106.05 42.76 -31.91
N ASN A 44 106.32 43.65 -30.95
CA ASN A 44 105.85 43.47 -29.57
C ASN A 44 104.32 43.66 -29.43
N ARG A 45 103.70 44.48 -30.28
CA ARG A 45 102.23 44.62 -30.36
C ARG A 45 101.58 43.39 -30.99
N LEU A 46 102.23 42.78 -31.98
CA LEU A 46 101.73 41.54 -32.61
C LEU A 46 101.73 40.37 -31.62
N THR A 47 102.84 40.18 -30.88
CA THR A 47 102.92 39.09 -29.89
C THR A 47 101.91 39.26 -28.75
N THR A 48 101.66 40.49 -28.29
CA THR A 48 100.60 40.75 -27.30
C THR A 48 99.19 40.54 -27.86
N PHE A 49 98.96 40.87 -29.13
CA PHE A 49 97.67 40.63 -29.79
C PHE A 49 97.41 39.14 -30.03
N GLU A 50 98.42 38.37 -30.45
CA GLU A 50 98.36 36.91 -30.60
C GLU A 50 98.08 36.24 -29.26
N GLY A 51 98.76 36.64 -28.18
CA GLY A 51 98.51 36.13 -26.84
C GLY A 51 97.09 36.40 -26.34
N ARG A 52 96.56 37.62 -26.58
CA ARG A 52 95.17 37.96 -26.23
C ARG A 52 94.14 37.19 -27.08
N SER A 53 94.41 37.01 -28.37
CA SER A 53 93.51 36.30 -29.28
C SER A 53 93.45 34.80 -28.95
N SER A 54 94.60 34.18 -28.67
CA SER A 54 94.68 32.78 -28.24
C SER A 54 93.94 32.54 -26.92
N ALA A 55 94.11 33.42 -25.92
CA ALA A 55 93.37 33.34 -24.66
C ALA A 55 91.85 33.46 -24.86
N LYS A 56 91.39 34.36 -25.75
CA LYS A 56 89.97 34.54 -26.03
C LYS A 56 89.33 33.34 -26.75
N ILE A 57 90.07 32.70 -27.65
CA ILE A 57 89.61 31.48 -28.35
C ILE A 57 89.46 30.33 -27.35
N SER A 58 90.45 30.14 -26.46
CA SER A 58 90.39 29.08 -25.44
C SER A 58 89.21 29.29 -24.47
N GLU A 59 88.94 30.53 -24.05
CA GLU A 59 87.78 30.88 -23.22
C GLU A 59 86.44 30.54 -23.94
N LEU A 60 86.35 30.81 -25.25
CA LEU A 60 85.16 30.51 -26.04
C LEU A 60 84.97 29.01 -26.29
N GLU A 61 86.04 28.26 -26.49
CA GLU A 61 86.01 26.79 -26.61
C GLU A 61 85.55 26.13 -25.31
N GLU A 62 86.05 26.61 -24.16
CA GLU A 62 85.65 26.12 -22.84
C GLU A 62 84.16 26.43 -22.57
N ARG A 63 83.70 27.64 -22.91
CA ARG A 63 82.27 27.99 -22.84
C ARG A 63 81.42 27.14 -23.78
N GLY A 64 81.89 26.88 -25.00
CA GLY A 64 81.22 26.04 -25.99
C GLY A 64 81.07 24.59 -25.50
N SER A 65 82.14 24.03 -24.91
CA SER A 65 82.13 22.70 -24.30
C SER A 65 81.15 22.62 -23.14
N SER A 66 81.17 23.61 -22.24
CA SER A 66 80.22 23.69 -21.12
C SER A 66 78.76 23.77 -21.58
N SER A 67 78.47 24.59 -22.60
CA SER A 67 77.11 24.70 -23.15
C SER A 67 76.64 23.43 -23.85
N LEU A 68 77.53 22.68 -24.51
CA LEU A 68 77.20 21.38 -25.10
C LEU A 68 76.90 20.32 -24.03
N ASP A 69 77.64 20.32 -22.92
CA ASP A 69 77.38 19.45 -21.78
C ASP A 69 76.04 19.77 -21.10
N GLU A 70 75.71 21.06 -20.95
CA GLU A 70 74.40 21.49 -20.44
C GLU A 70 73.25 21.05 -21.35
N LEU A 71 73.42 21.20 -22.67
CA LEU A 71 72.43 20.74 -23.67
C LEU A 71 72.28 19.21 -23.66
N ALA A 72 73.37 18.45 -23.47
CA ALA A 72 73.33 17.00 -23.35
C ALA A 72 72.54 16.56 -22.10
N ARG A 73 72.78 17.20 -20.95
CA ARG A 73 72.03 16.94 -19.70
C ARG A 73 70.55 17.33 -19.82
N ALA A 74 70.26 18.46 -20.46
CA ALA A 74 68.88 18.90 -20.71
C ALA A 74 68.14 17.90 -21.60
N ARG A 75 68.80 17.39 -22.66
CA ARG A 75 68.24 16.36 -23.54
C ARG A 75 67.96 15.05 -22.80
N GLU A 76 68.89 14.58 -21.97
CA GLU A 76 68.68 13.37 -21.17
C GLU A 76 67.48 13.52 -20.21
N THR A 77 67.29 14.72 -19.65
CA THR A 77 66.15 15.02 -18.77
C THR A 77 64.83 14.97 -19.54
N ILE A 78 64.78 15.56 -20.75
CA ILE A 78 63.60 15.52 -21.62
C ILE A 78 63.27 14.08 -22.02
N ASP A 79 64.26 13.26 -22.35
CA ASP A 79 64.06 11.86 -22.73
C ASP A 79 63.49 11.04 -21.56
N LYS A 80 63.95 11.30 -20.32
CA LYS A 80 63.38 10.69 -19.11
C LYS A 80 61.93 11.11 -18.89
N MET A 81 61.63 12.42 -18.97
CA MET A 81 60.26 12.92 -18.82
C MET A 81 59.32 12.36 -19.89
N ALA A 82 59.78 12.20 -21.14
CA ALA A 82 59.00 11.59 -22.21
C ALA A 82 58.78 10.09 -22.03
N ALA A 83 59.68 9.38 -21.34
CA ALA A 83 59.48 7.98 -20.98
C ALA A 83 58.45 7.83 -19.84
N ASP A 84 58.57 8.66 -18.80
CA ASP A 84 57.63 8.68 -17.67
C ASP A 84 56.21 9.03 -18.13
N LEU A 85 56.06 10.01 -19.04
CA LEU A 85 54.77 10.40 -19.60
C LEU A 85 54.10 9.24 -20.35
N ARG A 86 54.85 8.52 -21.18
CA ARG A 86 54.36 7.33 -21.91
C ARG A 86 53.94 6.20 -20.96
N GLN A 87 54.67 6.01 -19.87
CA GLN A 87 54.31 5.02 -18.85
C GLN A 87 53.01 5.42 -18.11
N HIS A 88 52.83 6.71 -17.82
CA HIS A 88 51.60 7.24 -17.23
C HIS A 88 50.40 7.07 -18.18
N GLU A 89 50.53 7.42 -19.45
CA GLU A 89 49.47 7.24 -20.46
C GLU A 89 49.01 5.78 -20.58
N ALA A 90 49.96 4.83 -20.60
CA ALA A 90 49.64 3.40 -20.65
C ALA A 90 48.84 2.93 -19.42
N ARG A 91 49.20 3.40 -18.21
CA ARG A 91 48.47 3.09 -16.97
C ARG A 91 47.05 3.65 -16.98
N PHE A 92 46.86 4.89 -17.46
CA PHE A 92 45.53 5.49 -17.59
C PHE A 92 44.65 4.72 -18.58
N ALA A 93 45.20 4.29 -19.71
CA ALA A 93 44.46 3.50 -20.69
C ALA A 93 43.98 2.14 -20.13
N THR A 94 44.84 1.45 -19.37
CA THR A 94 44.45 0.18 -18.70
C THR A 94 43.38 0.40 -17.64
N SER A 95 43.50 1.46 -16.84
CA SER A 95 42.49 1.80 -15.83
C SER A 95 41.15 2.19 -16.44
N ALA A 96 41.15 2.91 -17.58
CA ALA A 96 39.94 3.27 -18.30
C ALA A 96 39.23 2.02 -18.85
N ALA A 97 39.96 1.11 -19.49
CA ALA A 97 39.41 -0.15 -19.98
C ALA A 97 38.83 -1.02 -18.86
N PHE A 98 39.50 -1.07 -17.70
CA PHE A 98 38.99 -1.79 -16.53
C PHE A 98 37.69 -1.17 -15.99
N ASN A 99 37.62 0.16 -15.92
CA ASN A 99 36.43 0.87 -15.46
C ASN A 99 35.25 0.68 -16.43
N ASP A 100 35.48 0.72 -17.74
CA ASP A 100 34.44 0.44 -18.75
C ASP A 100 33.93 -0.99 -18.64
N GLN A 101 34.83 -1.97 -18.44
CA GLN A 101 34.45 -3.35 -18.21
C GLN A 101 33.60 -3.51 -16.95
N LEU A 102 33.99 -2.87 -15.84
CA LEU A 102 33.24 -2.89 -14.58
C LEU A 102 31.86 -2.26 -14.74
N ALA A 103 31.76 -1.14 -15.45
CA ALA A 103 30.48 -0.47 -15.73
C ALA A 103 29.56 -1.38 -16.57
N SER A 104 30.09 -2.06 -17.59
CA SER A 104 29.30 -2.99 -18.40
C SER A 104 28.79 -4.19 -17.61
N GLN A 105 29.61 -4.74 -16.69
CA GLN A 105 29.21 -5.85 -15.82
C GLN A 105 28.16 -5.43 -14.80
N THR A 106 28.30 -4.22 -14.25
CA THR A 106 27.34 -3.67 -13.28
C THR A 106 25.99 -3.45 -13.96
N TYR A 107 25.98 -2.86 -15.15
CA TYR A 107 24.76 -2.69 -15.95
C TYR A 107 24.10 -4.03 -16.31
N ALA A 108 24.89 -5.03 -16.72
CA ALA A 108 24.37 -6.36 -17.00
C ALA A 108 23.74 -6.99 -15.77
N LEU A 109 24.42 -6.94 -14.62
CA LEU A 109 23.91 -7.49 -13.35
C LEU A 109 22.62 -6.78 -12.90
N GLU A 110 22.57 -5.44 -12.95
CA GLU A 110 21.37 -4.66 -12.63
C GLU A 110 20.19 -5.03 -13.53
N SER A 111 20.43 -5.20 -14.83
CA SER A 111 19.40 -5.59 -15.79
C SER A 111 18.84 -6.99 -15.50
N THR A 112 19.70 -7.96 -15.17
CA THR A 112 19.29 -9.31 -14.79
C THR A 112 18.52 -9.31 -13.47
N LEU A 113 19.02 -8.59 -12.46
CA LEU A 113 18.37 -8.50 -11.16
C LEU A 113 16.97 -7.86 -11.28
N ARG A 114 16.83 -6.82 -12.10
CA ARG A 114 15.54 -6.18 -12.37
C ARG A 114 14.55 -7.14 -13.04
N ALA A 115 15.00 -7.89 -14.06
CA ALA A 115 14.16 -8.87 -14.74
C ALA A 115 13.71 -10.01 -13.81
N ASP A 116 14.61 -10.50 -12.95
CA ASP A 116 14.26 -11.52 -11.95
C ASP A 116 13.30 -11.00 -10.89
N LEU A 117 13.47 -9.77 -10.42
CA LEU A 117 12.52 -9.13 -9.48
C LEU A 117 11.13 -8.98 -10.10
N GLU A 118 11.03 -8.54 -11.36
CA GLU A 118 9.77 -8.44 -12.09
C GLU A 118 9.10 -9.81 -12.25
N ARG A 119 9.87 -10.85 -12.56
CA ARG A 119 9.37 -12.23 -12.66
C ARG A 119 8.88 -12.77 -11.31
N ILE A 120 9.61 -12.51 -10.23
CA ILE A 120 9.22 -12.91 -8.87
C ILE A 120 7.95 -12.18 -8.45
N ALA A 121 7.89 -10.86 -8.67
CA ALA A 121 6.72 -10.04 -8.35
C ALA A 121 5.48 -10.53 -9.10
N GLY A 122 5.57 -10.73 -10.42
CA GLY A 122 4.46 -11.25 -11.22
C GLY A 122 4.03 -12.66 -10.79
N SER A 123 4.98 -13.54 -10.47
CA SER A 123 4.67 -14.88 -9.95
C SER A 123 4.00 -14.84 -8.58
N ALA A 124 4.42 -13.93 -7.70
CA ALA A 124 3.83 -13.74 -6.38
C ALA A 124 2.38 -13.22 -6.49
N GLU A 125 2.13 -12.25 -7.37
CA GLU A 125 0.80 -11.70 -7.63
C GLU A 125 -0.17 -12.75 -8.16
N ILE A 126 0.24 -13.54 -9.17
CA ILE A 126 -0.56 -14.65 -9.70
C ILE A 126 -0.87 -15.69 -8.60
N THR A 127 0.10 -15.97 -7.74
CA THR A 127 -0.09 -16.92 -6.63
C THR A 127 -1.08 -16.38 -5.61
N ALA A 128 -0.95 -15.10 -5.22
CA ALA A 128 -1.86 -14.44 -4.30
C ALA A 128 -3.29 -14.43 -4.84
N GLN A 129 -3.47 -14.13 -6.13
CA GLN A 129 -4.78 -14.15 -6.78
C GLN A 129 -5.40 -15.55 -6.77
N LYS A 130 -4.63 -16.59 -7.13
CA LYS A 130 -5.09 -17.99 -7.06
C LYS A 130 -5.46 -18.43 -5.65
N VAL A 131 -4.70 -17.99 -4.64
CA VAL A 131 -5.03 -18.27 -3.23
C VAL A 131 -6.33 -17.59 -2.87
N SER A 132 -6.50 -16.31 -3.20
CA SER A 132 -7.73 -15.56 -2.93
C SER A 132 -8.97 -16.21 -3.58
N GLU A 133 -8.85 -16.65 -4.84
CA GLU A 133 -9.93 -17.34 -5.55
C GLU A 133 -10.32 -18.65 -4.86
N ARG A 134 -9.33 -19.46 -4.44
CA ARG A 134 -9.60 -20.72 -3.71
C ARG A 134 -10.20 -20.47 -2.33
N VAL A 135 -9.77 -19.43 -1.62
CA VAL A 135 -10.34 -19.03 -0.33
C VAL A 135 -11.82 -18.66 -0.51
N SER A 136 -12.14 -17.79 -1.48
CA SER A 136 -13.53 -17.41 -1.78
C SER A 136 -14.39 -18.62 -2.18
N GLN A 137 -13.85 -19.56 -2.96
CA GLN A 137 -14.55 -20.81 -3.29
C GLN A 137 -14.83 -21.66 -2.05
N ILE A 138 -13.86 -21.81 -1.15
CA ILE A 138 -14.04 -22.58 0.09
C ILE A 138 -15.08 -21.90 1.00
N GLU A 139 -15.02 -20.58 1.14
CA GLU A 139 -15.97 -19.79 1.92
C GLU A 139 -17.40 -19.98 1.39
N SER A 140 -17.62 -19.83 0.08
CA SER A 140 -18.94 -20.03 -0.52
C SER A 140 -19.47 -21.46 -0.35
N GLN A 141 -18.60 -22.48 -0.43
CA GLN A 141 -18.98 -23.87 -0.18
C GLN A 141 -19.31 -24.12 1.30
N LEU A 142 -18.54 -23.52 2.20
CA LEU A 142 -18.76 -23.65 3.64
C LEU A 142 -20.09 -23.02 4.06
N ASP A 143 -20.39 -21.82 3.53
CA ASP A 143 -21.66 -21.12 3.79
C ASP A 143 -22.87 -21.87 3.29
N ARG A 144 -22.74 -22.59 2.16
CA ARG A 144 -23.82 -23.44 1.62
C ARG A 144 -23.89 -24.83 2.23
N SER A 145 -23.02 -25.18 3.19
CA SER A 145 -23.09 -26.49 3.82
C SER A 145 -24.43 -26.64 4.58
N PRO A 146 -25.16 -27.77 4.44
CA PRO A 146 -26.45 -27.96 5.11
C PRO A 146 -26.40 -27.75 6.62
N LYS A 147 -25.27 -28.08 7.25
CA LYS A 147 -25.03 -27.85 8.68
C LYS A 147 -25.02 -26.36 9.00
N ARG A 148 -24.25 -25.53 8.26
CA ARG A 148 -24.20 -24.08 8.48
C ARG A 148 -25.56 -23.42 8.21
N LEU A 149 -26.26 -23.83 7.15
CA LEU A 149 -27.59 -23.33 6.85
C LEU A 149 -28.58 -23.62 7.98
N LYS A 150 -28.58 -24.84 8.56
CA LYS A 150 -29.38 -25.15 9.75
C LYS A 150 -29.05 -24.24 10.92
N GLN A 151 -27.76 -24.07 11.21
CA GLN A 151 -27.28 -23.25 12.32
C GLN A 151 -27.67 -21.78 12.21
N ARG A 152 -27.63 -21.22 10.99
CA ARG A 152 -27.89 -19.80 10.74
C ARG A 152 -29.37 -19.49 10.54
N LEU A 153 -30.13 -20.43 9.97
CA LEU A 153 -31.47 -20.15 9.46
C LEU A 153 -32.57 -20.96 10.14
N ILE A 154 -32.31 -22.20 10.57
CA ILE A 154 -33.34 -23.09 11.13
C ILE A 154 -33.36 -23.09 12.66
N TYR A 155 -32.21 -23.28 13.32
CA TYR A 155 -32.12 -23.31 14.79
C TYR A 155 -32.48 -21.99 15.49
N PRO A 156 -32.40 -20.80 14.85
CA PRO A 156 -32.97 -19.58 15.43
C PRO A 156 -34.50 -19.51 15.41
N VAL A 157 -35.17 -20.33 14.59
CA VAL A 157 -36.63 -20.29 14.45
C VAL A 157 -37.28 -21.22 15.47
N ILE A 158 -38.17 -20.66 16.28
CA ILE A 158 -38.91 -21.35 17.33
C ILE A 158 -40.35 -21.58 16.90
N GLN A 159 -40.97 -22.63 17.44
CA GLN A 159 -42.39 -22.89 17.28
C GLN A 159 -43.16 -22.37 18.49
N LEU A 160 -44.26 -21.67 18.23
CA LEU A 160 -45.19 -21.18 19.24
C LEU A 160 -46.51 -21.94 19.12
N ARG A 161 -47.07 -22.39 20.23
CA ARG A 161 -48.35 -23.11 20.29
C ARG A 161 -49.21 -22.64 21.45
N GLY A 162 -50.51 -22.67 21.23
CA GLY A 162 -51.55 -22.42 22.24
C GLY A 162 -52.91 -22.35 21.56
N ASN A 163 -53.98 -22.53 22.33
CA ASN A 163 -55.37 -22.51 21.84
C ASN A 163 -55.64 -23.35 20.56
N GLY A 164 -54.90 -24.45 20.34
CA GLY A 164 -55.01 -25.28 19.13
C GLY A 164 -54.44 -24.65 17.86
N THR A 165 -53.84 -23.46 17.94
CA THR A 165 -53.17 -22.76 16.85
C THR A 165 -51.65 -22.94 16.94
N VAL A 166 -50.96 -22.50 15.88
CA VAL A 166 -49.50 -22.56 15.78
C VAL A 166 -48.99 -21.33 15.05
N GLY A 167 -47.90 -20.77 15.55
CA GLY A 167 -47.10 -19.81 14.83
C GLY A 167 -45.61 -20.09 15.01
N SER A 168 -44.81 -19.13 14.59
CA SER A 168 -43.35 -19.18 14.65
C SER A 168 -42.80 -17.95 15.37
N GLY A 169 -41.55 -18.02 15.79
CA GLY A 169 -40.77 -16.88 16.25
C GLY A 169 -39.34 -16.98 15.76
N VAL A 170 -38.60 -15.87 15.81
CA VAL A 170 -37.18 -15.80 15.44
C VAL A 170 -36.37 -15.28 16.61
N VAL A 171 -35.46 -16.08 17.14
CA VAL A 171 -34.55 -15.69 18.22
C VAL A 171 -33.50 -14.72 17.67
N ILE A 172 -33.39 -13.54 18.28
CA ILE A 172 -32.46 -12.48 17.85
C ILE A 172 -31.35 -12.21 18.87
N SER A 173 -31.53 -12.62 20.13
CA SER A 173 -30.53 -12.46 21.19
C SER A 173 -30.74 -13.51 22.26
N SER A 174 -29.63 -14.02 22.82
CA SER A 174 -29.64 -14.88 23.99
C SER A 174 -28.36 -14.69 24.78
N GLU A 175 -28.49 -14.11 25.97
CA GLU A 175 -27.33 -13.72 26.77
C GLU A 175 -27.53 -14.05 28.25
N ARG A 176 -26.46 -14.51 28.88
CA ARG A 176 -26.41 -14.68 30.34
C ARG A 176 -25.65 -13.51 30.95
N ARG A 177 -26.31 -12.76 31.83
CA ARG A 177 -25.72 -11.60 32.52
C ARG A 177 -24.83 -11.99 33.71
N SER A 178 -25.08 -13.14 34.34
CA SER A 178 -24.32 -13.66 35.48
C SER A 178 -24.46 -15.18 35.55
N GLU A 179 -23.44 -15.90 36.03
CA GLU A 179 -23.44 -17.36 36.17
C GLU A 179 -24.63 -17.91 36.97
N ASN A 180 -25.15 -17.15 37.93
CA ASN A 180 -26.24 -17.56 38.81
C ASN A 180 -27.64 -17.16 38.32
N GLN A 181 -27.76 -16.60 37.12
CA GLN A 181 -29.04 -16.19 36.53
C GLN A 181 -29.34 -16.98 35.25
N PRO A 182 -30.61 -17.24 34.95
CA PRO A 182 -30.98 -17.81 33.66
C PRO A 182 -30.54 -16.87 32.53
N ALA A 183 -30.24 -17.45 31.37
CA ALA A 183 -30.01 -16.69 30.17
C ALA A 183 -31.31 -16.02 29.72
N VAL A 184 -31.24 -14.75 29.34
CA VAL A 184 -32.37 -13.99 28.82
C VAL A 184 -32.34 -14.08 27.30
N THR A 185 -33.40 -14.62 26.73
CA THR A 185 -33.54 -14.82 25.29
C THR A 185 -34.68 -13.95 24.75
N TYR A 186 -34.41 -13.21 23.68
CA TYR A 186 -35.40 -12.41 22.96
C TYR A 186 -35.71 -13.01 21.59
N ALA A 187 -37.00 -13.07 21.27
CA ALA A 187 -37.46 -13.50 19.96
C ALA A 187 -38.53 -12.55 19.41
N LEU A 188 -38.55 -12.40 18.09
CA LEU A 188 -39.59 -11.68 17.35
C LEU A 188 -40.66 -12.66 16.88
N THR A 189 -41.90 -12.19 16.79
CA THR A 189 -43.01 -12.92 16.18
C THR A 189 -44.02 -11.92 15.61
N ALA A 190 -45.07 -12.43 14.97
CA ALA A 190 -46.19 -11.61 14.53
C ALA A 190 -47.16 -11.39 15.69
N PHE A 191 -47.77 -10.20 15.79
CA PHE A 191 -48.66 -9.90 16.92
C PHE A 191 -49.94 -10.74 16.89
N HIS A 192 -50.54 -10.96 15.71
CA HIS A 192 -51.73 -11.81 15.62
C HIS A 192 -51.46 -13.25 16.08
N VAL A 193 -50.23 -13.78 15.91
CA VAL A 193 -49.85 -15.10 16.44
C VAL A 193 -49.97 -15.12 17.96
N VAL A 194 -49.54 -14.05 18.64
CA VAL A 194 -49.72 -13.90 20.09
C VAL A 194 -51.20 -13.91 20.44
N GLN A 195 -52.02 -13.15 19.72
CA GLN A 195 -53.46 -13.07 19.97
C GLN A 195 -54.13 -14.44 19.79
N GLU A 196 -53.87 -15.14 18.68
CA GLU A 196 -54.47 -16.44 18.37
C GLU A 196 -54.06 -17.54 19.38
N ILE A 197 -52.80 -17.52 19.84
CA ILE A 197 -52.26 -18.52 20.78
C ILE A 197 -52.74 -18.29 22.21
N THR A 198 -52.95 -17.02 22.59
CA THR A 198 -53.34 -16.62 23.95
C THR A 198 -54.83 -16.35 24.09
N GLU A 199 -55.60 -16.45 23.01
CA GLU A 199 -57.05 -16.30 23.04
C GLU A 199 -57.68 -17.28 24.04
N GLY A 200 -58.51 -16.74 24.95
CA GLY A 200 -59.15 -17.50 26.02
C GLY A 200 -58.23 -17.94 27.16
N ALA A 201 -56.95 -17.54 27.16
CA ALA A 201 -56.05 -17.78 28.28
C ALA A 201 -56.27 -16.76 29.41
N ASP A 202 -56.07 -17.20 30.65
CA ASP A 202 -56.16 -16.34 31.84
C ASP A 202 -55.10 -15.20 31.83
N ASP A 203 -54.01 -15.39 31.08
CA ASP A 203 -52.92 -14.42 30.92
C ASP A 203 -52.56 -14.27 29.44
N ALA A 204 -53.15 -13.25 28.80
CA ALA A 204 -52.93 -12.92 27.39
C ALA A 204 -51.49 -12.45 27.09
N THR A 205 -50.64 -12.29 28.10
CA THR A 205 -49.24 -11.89 27.94
C THR A 205 -48.27 -13.08 27.96
N TRP A 206 -48.78 -14.31 28.08
CA TRP A 206 -47.93 -15.49 28.25
C TRP A 206 -48.20 -16.60 27.24
N ILE A 207 -47.16 -17.01 26.51
CA ILE A 207 -47.15 -18.18 25.64
C ILE A 207 -46.57 -19.37 26.40
N ARG A 208 -47.40 -20.38 26.66
CA ARG A 208 -47.02 -21.52 27.51
C ARG A 208 -46.17 -22.56 26.77
N GLU A 209 -46.46 -22.82 25.49
CA GLU A 209 -45.77 -23.86 24.72
C GLU A 209 -44.86 -23.22 23.65
N VAL A 210 -43.59 -23.11 23.99
CA VAL A 210 -42.53 -22.64 23.09
C VAL A 210 -41.54 -23.78 22.86
N LYS A 211 -41.25 -24.09 21.59
CA LYS A 211 -40.35 -25.20 21.22
C LYS A 211 -39.17 -24.73 20.39
N PHE A 212 -38.00 -25.21 20.80
CA PHE A 212 -36.74 -25.03 20.09
C PHE A 212 -36.39 -26.32 19.36
N MET A 213 -35.70 -26.20 18.22
CA MET A 213 -35.17 -27.37 17.52
C MET A 213 -33.80 -27.72 18.08
N ASP A 214 -33.70 -28.89 18.70
CA ASP A 214 -32.47 -29.45 19.25
C ASP A 214 -31.46 -29.70 18.10
N PRO A 215 -30.25 -29.10 18.15
CA PRO A 215 -29.23 -29.25 17.11
C PRO A 215 -28.64 -30.65 16.97
N ASP A 216 -28.66 -31.44 18.05
CA ASP A 216 -28.07 -32.77 18.08
C ASP A 216 -29.08 -33.83 17.61
N THR A 217 -30.37 -33.62 17.90
CA THR A 217 -31.43 -34.59 17.57
C THR A 217 -32.34 -34.18 16.41
N ASP A 218 -32.28 -32.93 15.96
CA ASP A 218 -33.20 -32.32 14.97
C ASP A 218 -34.69 -32.47 15.36
N ARG A 219 -34.98 -32.55 16.66
CA ARG A 219 -36.34 -32.67 17.23
C ARG A 219 -36.74 -31.39 17.94
N LEU A 220 -38.05 -31.13 17.98
CA LEU A 220 -38.60 -30.04 18.78
C LEU A 220 -38.66 -30.43 20.25
N GLY A 221 -38.08 -29.61 21.11
CA GLY A 221 -38.17 -29.70 22.57
C GLY A 221 -38.83 -28.45 23.16
N SER A 222 -39.75 -28.63 24.10
CA SER A 222 -40.36 -27.51 24.82
C SER A 222 -39.41 -26.98 25.89
N ILE A 223 -39.42 -25.68 26.10
CA ILE A 223 -38.74 -25.06 27.24
C ILE A 223 -39.64 -25.01 28.47
N GLU A 224 -39.05 -25.02 29.65
CA GLU A 224 -39.77 -24.72 30.89
C GLU A 224 -40.05 -23.22 30.98
N GLY A 225 -41.19 -22.84 31.57
CA GLY A 225 -41.57 -21.45 31.76
C GLY A 225 -42.24 -20.78 30.55
N GLY A 226 -41.97 -21.19 29.30
CA GLY A 226 -42.57 -20.57 28.11
C GLY A 226 -42.01 -19.17 27.82
N ALA A 227 -42.81 -18.28 27.23
CA ALA A 227 -42.41 -16.92 26.87
C ALA A 227 -43.40 -15.86 27.33
N ARG A 228 -42.87 -14.72 27.79
CA ARG A 228 -43.63 -13.51 28.09
C ARG A 228 -43.59 -12.55 26.92
N VAL A 229 -44.73 -11.97 26.55
CA VAL A 229 -44.82 -10.85 25.62
C VAL A 229 -44.35 -9.59 26.34
N VAL A 230 -43.30 -8.95 25.82
CA VAL A 230 -42.68 -7.77 26.47
C VAL A 230 -42.92 -6.47 25.72
N ALA A 231 -43.18 -6.53 24.42
CA ALA A 231 -43.57 -5.40 23.58
C ALA A 231 -44.36 -5.92 22.38
N PHE A 232 -45.26 -5.11 21.84
CA PHE A 232 -45.98 -5.41 20.59
C PHE A 232 -46.46 -4.12 19.91
N GLN A 233 -46.66 -4.18 18.60
CA GLN A 233 -47.23 -3.11 17.79
C GLN A 233 -48.33 -3.70 16.89
N PRO A 234 -49.62 -3.46 17.22
CA PRO A 234 -50.74 -4.01 16.46
C PRO A 234 -50.78 -3.55 15.00
N GLU A 235 -50.39 -2.31 14.72
CA GLU A 235 -50.47 -1.70 13.39
C GLU A 235 -49.58 -2.44 12.38
N THR A 236 -48.33 -2.69 12.75
CA THR A 236 -47.34 -3.38 11.91
C THR A 236 -47.32 -4.89 12.13
N ASP A 237 -48.18 -5.42 12.99
CA ASP A 237 -48.31 -6.85 13.31
C ASP A 237 -47.00 -7.51 13.81
N VAL A 238 -46.31 -6.87 14.75
CA VAL A 238 -45.08 -7.41 15.35
C VAL A 238 -45.16 -7.48 16.87
N ALA A 239 -44.53 -8.49 17.44
CA ALA A 239 -44.41 -8.66 18.88
C ALA A 239 -43.04 -9.22 19.25
N MET A 240 -42.62 -8.92 20.48
CA MET A 240 -41.38 -9.40 21.05
C MET A 240 -41.64 -10.23 22.30
N LEU A 241 -40.96 -11.36 22.34
CA LEU A 241 -41.03 -12.35 23.38
C LEU A 241 -39.75 -12.35 24.19
N ARG A 242 -39.88 -12.51 25.50
CA ARG A 242 -38.77 -12.75 26.43
C ARG A 242 -38.93 -14.13 27.06
N MET A 243 -37.86 -14.92 27.02
CA MET A 243 -37.76 -16.23 27.63
C MET A 243 -36.58 -16.27 28.60
N GLU A 244 -36.66 -17.14 29.58
CA GLU A 244 -35.56 -17.46 30.49
C GLU A 244 -35.14 -18.90 30.23
N LEU A 245 -33.91 -19.08 29.76
CA LEU A 245 -33.35 -20.39 29.46
C LEU A 245 -32.28 -20.75 30.50
N PRO A 246 -32.08 -22.06 30.80
CA PRO A 246 -31.00 -22.47 31.68
C PRO A 246 -29.64 -21.98 31.16
N GLU A 247 -29.36 -22.12 29.87
CA GLU A 247 -28.13 -21.70 29.18
C GLU A 247 -28.47 -20.78 27.98
N PRO A 248 -27.56 -19.89 27.56
CA PRO A 248 -27.74 -19.11 26.33
C PRO A 248 -27.95 -20.01 25.12
N TRP A 249 -28.95 -19.69 24.31
CA TRP A 249 -29.19 -20.37 23.05
C TRP A 249 -28.13 -19.94 22.03
N PRO A 250 -27.31 -20.85 21.49
CA PRO A 250 -26.15 -20.48 20.68
C PRO A 250 -26.50 -20.11 19.22
N TYR A 251 -27.75 -20.32 18.79
CA TYR A 251 -28.18 -20.09 17.41
C TYR A 251 -29.19 -18.95 17.35
N ILE A 252 -28.68 -17.74 17.10
CA ILE A 252 -29.50 -16.53 16.91
C ILE A 252 -29.50 -16.11 15.45
N ALA A 253 -30.57 -15.46 15.01
CA ALA A 253 -30.66 -14.91 13.67
C ALA A 253 -29.71 -13.72 13.52
N THR A 254 -28.93 -13.70 12.45
CA THR A 254 -28.11 -12.54 12.11
C THR A 254 -28.99 -11.51 11.40
N LEU A 255 -29.13 -10.32 11.97
CA LEU A 255 -29.94 -9.25 11.39
C LEU A 255 -29.23 -8.57 10.22
N ALA A 256 -29.96 -8.21 9.17
CA ALA A 256 -29.46 -7.35 8.10
C ALA A 256 -29.17 -5.94 8.64
N THR A 257 -28.06 -5.34 8.21
CA THR A 257 -27.74 -3.94 8.51
C THR A 257 -28.66 -2.99 7.72
N PRO A 258 -28.79 -1.71 8.13
CA PRO A 258 -29.53 -0.71 7.34
C PRO A 258 -29.06 -0.66 5.88
N GLU A 259 -27.75 -0.70 5.64
CA GLU A 259 -27.17 -0.64 4.30
C GLU A 259 -27.45 -1.91 3.49
N GLU A 260 -27.50 -3.08 4.14
CA GLU A 260 -27.92 -4.33 3.49
C GLU A 260 -29.41 -4.26 3.11
N LEU A 261 -30.26 -3.72 3.99
CA LEU A 261 -31.70 -3.58 3.75
C LEU A 261 -32.04 -2.61 2.60
N GLU A 262 -31.31 -1.51 2.49
CA GLU A 262 -31.46 -0.54 1.38
C GLU A 262 -31.10 -1.11 0.01
N ARG A 263 -30.31 -2.20 -0.02
CA ARG A 263 -29.87 -2.85 -1.25
C ARG A 263 -30.74 -4.03 -1.67
N VAL A 264 -31.71 -4.43 -0.85
CA VAL A 264 -32.61 -5.54 -1.19
C VAL A 264 -33.51 -5.11 -2.33
N GLU A 265 -33.58 -5.92 -3.37
CA GLU A 265 -34.32 -5.65 -4.61
C GLU A 265 -35.29 -6.78 -4.94
N ILE A 266 -36.24 -6.49 -5.84
CA ILE A 266 -37.08 -7.53 -6.45
C ILE A 266 -36.18 -8.53 -7.18
N PHE A 267 -36.51 -9.81 -7.09
CA PHE A 267 -35.72 -10.97 -7.52
C PHE A 267 -34.56 -11.39 -6.61
N ASP A 268 -34.32 -10.70 -5.49
CA ASP A 268 -33.34 -11.20 -4.54
C ASP A 268 -33.81 -12.54 -3.95
N PRO A 269 -32.94 -13.58 -3.98
CA PRO A 269 -33.31 -14.90 -3.51
C PRO A 269 -33.39 -14.92 -1.98
N VAL A 270 -34.44 -15.54 -1.46
CA VAL A 270 -34.75 -15.60 -0.03
C VAL A 270 -35.15 -17.01 0.41
N TYR A 271 -35.00 -17.26 1.70
CA TYR A 271 -35.64 -18.37 2.40
C TYR A 271 -36.70 -17.83 3.36
N ALA A 272 -37.93 -18.33 3.28
CA ALA A 272 -38.92 -18.18 4.33
C ALA A 272 -38.88 -19.40 5.25
N ILE A 273 -38.79 -19.17 6.55
CA ILE A 273 -38.62 -20.23 7.53
C ILE A 273 -39.58 -20.02 8.69
N GLY A 274 -40.46 -21.01 8.86
CA GLY A 274 -41.41 -21.08 9.95
C GLY A 274 -41.88 -22.51 10.17
N CYS A 275 -42.94 -22.66 10.96
CA CYS A 275 -43.49 -23.92 11.42
C CYS A 275 -44.90 -24.17 10.84
N PRO A 276 -45.05 -24.28 9.50
CA PRO A 276 -46.36 -24.43 8.89
C PRO A 276 -47.06 -25.68 9.40
N LEU A 277 -48.35 -25.52 9.73
CA LEU A 277 -49.21 -26.58 10.24
C LEU A 277 -48.65 -27.30 11.48
N GLY A 278 -47.75 -26.67 12.25
CA GLY A 278 -47.19 -27.26 13.45
C GLY A 278 -46.02 -28.21 13.20
N ASN A 279 -45.50 -28.27 11.97
CA ASN A 279 -44.26 -28.99 11.66
C ASN A 279 -43.04 -28.29 12.26
N LYS A 280 -41.90 -29.00 12.29
CA LYS A 280 -40.61 -28.40 12.61
C LYS A 280 -40.30 -27.22 11.66
N PRO A 281 -39.47 -26.26 12.08
CA PRO A 281 -39.02 -25.17 11.23
C PRO A 281 -38.53 -25.70 9.89
N LEU A 282 -39.12 -25.22 8.80
CA LEU A 282 -38.83 -25.68 7.45
C LEU A 282 -38.52 -24.50 6.51
N PRO A 283 -37.46 -24.61 5.70
CA PRO A 283 -37.13 -23.57 4.75
C PRO A 283 -37.89 -23.77 3.44
N THR A 284 -38.46 -22.69 2.91
CA THR A 284 -38.96 -22.60 1.54
C THR A 284 -38.20 -21.52 0.78
N ALA A 285 -37.72 -21.87 -0.41
CA ALA A 285 -36.97 -20.94 -1.27
C ALA A 285 -37.93 -20.14 -2.15
N GLY A 286 -37.58 -18.88 -2.39
CA GLY A 286 -38.25 -17.99 -3.32
C GLY A 286 -37.45 -16.70 -3.51
N GLU A 287 -38.13 -15.66 -3.91
CA GLU A 287 -37.57 -14.36 -4.24
C GLU A 287 -38.47 -13.24 -3.68
N ILE A 288 -37.89 -12.06 -3.47
CA ILE A 288 -38.66 -10.82 -3.26
C ILE A 288 -39.49 -10.55 -4.52
N SER A 289 -40.81 -10.38 -4.35
CA SER A 289 -41.75 -10.15 -5.44
C SER A 289 -42.40 -8.76 -5.43
N SER A 290 -42.40 -8.06 -4.29
CA SER A 290 -42.83 -6.66 -4.18
C SER A 290 -42.32 -6.06 -2.86
N GLN A 291 -42.09 -4.75 -2.82
CA GLN A 291 -41.67 -4.01 -1.63
C GLN A 291 -42.65 -2.92 -1.19
N GLU A 292 -43.80 -2.81 -1.87
CA GLU A 292 -44.71 -1.66 -1.75
C GLU A 292 -46.16 -2.10 -1.45
N LYS A 293 -46.34 -3.26 -0.81
CA LYS A 293 -47.68 -3.79 -0.56
C LYS A 293 -48.28 -3.12 0.68
N ILE A 294 -49.14 -2.13 0.46
CA ILE A 294 -49.86 -1.46 1.55
C ILE A 294 -51.03 -2.31 2.03
N VAL A 295 -51.06 -2.61 3.33
CA VAL A 295 -52.18 -3.26 4.03
C VAL A 295 -52.50 -2.44 5.27
N SER A 296 -53.73 -1.95 5.36
CA SER A 296 -54.19 -1.14 6.51
C SER A 296 -53.33 0.09 6.85
N GLY A 297 -52.63 0.65 5.85
CA GLY A 297 -51.76 1.83 6.03
C GLY A 297 -50.29 1.51 6.27
N GLU A 298 -49.95 0.23 6.52
CA GLU A 298 -48.57 -0.23 6.71
C GLU A 298 -48.00 -0.89 5.46
N THR A 299 -46.70 -0.75 5.25
CA THR A 299 -45.99 -1.31 4.10
C THR A 299 -45.43 -2.69 4.43
N PHE A 300 -45.89 -3.69 3.68
CA PHE A 300 -45.38 -5.05 3.69
C PHE A 300 -44.58 -5.34 2.42
N TRP A 301 -43.63 -6.25 2.54
CA TRP A 301 -42.95 -6.83 1.40
C TRP A 301 -43.55 -8.20 1.08
N MET A 302 -43.42 -8.62 -0.17
CA MET A 302 -43.96 -9.87 -0.67
C MET A 302 -42.85 -10.79 -1.16
N ILE A 303 -43.07 -12.09 -0.97
CA ILE A 303 -42.21 -13.15 -1.49
C ILE A 303 -43.03 -14.20 -2.22
N ASN A 304 -42.40 -14.86 -3.19
CA ASN A 304 -42.99 -16.01 -3.88
C ASN A 304 -42.62 -17.38 -3.26
N ALA A 305 -41.82 -17.38 -2.18
CA ALA A 305 -41.52 -18.58 -1.42
C ALA A 305 -42.82 -19.20 -0.88
N PRO A 306 -43.06 -20.51 -1.07
CA PRO A 306 -44.26 -21.17 -0.55
C PRO A 306 -44.41 -20.99 0.97
N THR A 307 -45.50 -20.37 1.39
CA THR A 307 -45.85 -20.14 2.78
C THR A 307 -47.27 -20.67 3.05
N PHE A 308 -47.57 -20.89 4.32
CA PHE A 308 -48.86 -21.39 4.80
C PHE A 308 -49.04 -21.03 6.28
N PHE A 309 -50.25 -21.24 6.82
CA PHE A 309 -50.54 -21.06 8.25
C PHE A 309 -49.50 -21.76 9.13
N GLY A 310 -48.98 -21.02 10.10
CA GLY A 310 -47.85 -21.43 10.96
C GLY A 310 -46.50 -20.85 10.55
N ASN A 311 -46.35 -20.27 9.35
CA ASN A 311 -45.15 -19.49 9.02
C ASN A 311 -45.13 -18.11 9.67
N SER A 312 -46.31 -17.55 9.98
CA SER A 312 -46.44 -16.26 10.64
C SER A 312 -45.61 -16.19 11.93
N GLY A 313 -44.90 -15.09 12.10
CA GLY A 313 -43.87 -14.88 13.12
C GLY A 313 -42.51 -15.50 12.82
N GLY A 314 -42.38 -16.28 11.74
CA GLY A 314 -41.12 -16.85 11.25
C GLY A 314 -40.27 -15.83 10.51
N GLY A 315 -39.07 -16.24 10.10
CA GLY A 315 -38.10 -15.33 9.49
C GLY A 315 -38.07 -15.41 7.96
N VAL A 316 -37.85 -14.26 7.32
CA VAL A 316 -37.45 -14.17 5.91
C VAL A 316 -35.98 -13.79 5.86
N PHE A 317 -35.16 -14.63 5.22
CA PHE A 317 -33.71 -14.50 5.19
C PHE A 317 -33.21 -14.36 3.76
N LEU A 318 -32.20 -13.51 3.51
CA LEU A 318 -31.49 -13.49 2.23
C LEU A 318 -30.76 -14.82 2.01
N ALA A 319 -30.92 -15.42 0.84
CA ALA A 319 -30.36 -16.74 0.56
C ALA A 319 -28.82 -16.73 0.45
N GLU A 320 -28.24 -15.61 0.01
CA GLU A 320 -26.79 -15.44 -0.10
C GLU A 320 -26.15 -15.22 1.27
N SER A 321 -26.63 -14.21 2.00
CA SER A 321 -25.99 -13.76 3.23
C SER A 321 -26.56 -14.40 4.48
N GLY A 322 -27.69 -15.12 4.41
CA GLY A 322 -28.38 -15.67 5.58
C GLY A 322 -28.85 -14.63 6.60
N ARG A 323 -28.88 -13.35 6.21
CA ARG A 323 -29.34 -12.24 7.06
C ARG A 323 -30.86 -12.22 7.11
N LEU A 324 -31.42 -12.06 8.30
CA LEU A 324 -32.85 -11.80 8.49
C LEU A 324 -33.18 -10.44 7.89
N ILE A 325 -34.20 -10.38 7.02
CA ILE A 325 -34.68 -9.14 6.39
C ILE A 325 -36.14 -8.83 6.75
N GLY A 326 -36.80 -9.70 7.50
CA GLY A 326 -38.11 -9.39 8.08
C GLY A 326 -38.82 -10.57 8.71
N ILE A 327 -40.01 -10.30 9.24
CA ILE A 327 -40.83 -11.27 9.98
C ILE A 327 -42.08 -11.60 9.16
N SER A 328 -42.29 -12.88 8.86
CA SER A 328 -43.47 -13.35 8.14
C SER A 328 -44.73 -12.99 8.93
N SER A 329 -45.75 -12.46 8.26
CA SER A 329 -46.96 -11.96 8.91
C SER A 329 -48.21 -12.56 8.28
N MET A 330 -48.46 -12.29 7.00
CA MET A 330 -49.72 -12.69 6.34
C MET A 330 -49.47 -13.57 5.12
N ILE A 331 -50.54 -14.24 4.69
CA ILE A 331 -50.60 -14.93 3.40
C ILE A 331 -51.85 -14.48 2.65
N TYR A 332 -51.71 -14.28 1.34
CA TYR A 332 -52.83 -13.86 0.52
C TYR A 332 -53.90 -14.96 0.45
N THR A 333 -55.17 -14.56 0.59
CA THR A 333 -56.32 -15.44 0.42
C THR A 333 -57.23 -14.90 -0.67
N TYR A 334 -57.76 -15.78 -1.52
CA TYR A 334 -58.71 -15.43 -2.56
C TYR A 334 -60.07 -16.10 -2.32
N GLY A 335 -61.15 -15.37 -2.61
CA GLY A 335 -62.53 -15.84 -2.45
C GLY A 335 -63.19 -15.34 -1.15
N LYS A 336 -64.43 -14.86 -1.26
CA LYS A 336 -65.18 -14.25 -0.13
C LYS A 336 -65.83 -15.27 0.80
N THR A 337 -66.37 -16.36 0.25
CA THR A 337 -67.17 -17.34 1.00
C THR A 337 -66.34 -18.51 1.51
N THR A 338 -65.38 -18.98 0.72
CA THR A 338 -64.44 -20.05 1.05
C THR A 338 -63.04 -19.56 0.70
N PRO A 339 -62.38 -18.84 1.62
CA PRO A 339 -61.06 -18.27 1.34
C PRO A 339 -60.07 -19.39 1.03
N MET A 340 -59.49 -19.35 -0.16
CA MET A 340 -58.42 -20.24 -0.59
C MET A 340 -57.09 -19.53 -0.37
N VAL A 341 -56.18 -20.20 0.33
CA VAL A 341 -54.82 -19.71 0.55
C VAL A 341 -54.06 -19.73 -0.78
N VAL A 342 -53.26 -18.69 -1.03
CA VAL A 342 -52.35 -18.59 -2.17
C VAL A 342 -50.90 -18.71 -1.67
N PRO A 343 -50.29 -19.91 -1.69
CA PRO A 343 -49.02 -20.20 -1.01
C PRO A 343 -47.83 -19.34 -1.45
N HIS A 344 -47.80 -18.86 -2.69
CA HIS A 344 -46.70 -18.08 -3.24
C HIS A 344 -46.92 -16.56 -3.13
N MET A 345 -47.87 -16.11 -2.30
CA MET A 345 -48.12 -14.69 -2.04
C MET A 345 -48.01 -14.45 -0.54
N GLY A 346 -46.82 -14.73 0.01
CA GLY A 346 -46.51 -14.46 1.41
C GLY A 346 -46.16 -12.99 1.60
N LEU A 347 -46.62 -12.40 2.71
CA LEU A 347 -46.31 -11.04 3.13
C LEU A 347 -45.50 -11.08 4.42
N PHE A 348 -44.56 -10.15 4.54
CA PHE A 348 -43.73 -10.02 5.72
C PHE A 348 -43.47 -8.55 6.05
N VAL A 349 -43.26 -8.28 7.34
CA VAL A 349 -42.91 -6.98 7.86
C VAL A 349 -41.40 -6.76 7.65
N PRO A 350 -40.98 -5.74 6.89
CA PRO A 350 -39.56 -5.50 6.64
C PRO A 350 -38.81 -5.23 7.94
N LEU A 351 -37.58 -5.76 8.04
CA LEU A 351 -36.75 -5.59 9.24
C LEU A 351 -36.45 -4.11 9.51
N ALA A 352 -36.43 -3.24 8.50
CA ALA A 352 -36.32 -1.79 8.69
C ALA A 352 -37.43 -1.25 9.62
N THR A 353 -38.68 -1.63 9.36
CA THR A 353 -39.85 -1.30 10.20
C THR A 353 -39.69 -1.87 11.60
N VAL A 354 -39.27 -3.14 11.71
CA VAL A 354 -39.03 -3.79 13.01
C VAL A 354 -37.94 -3.09 13.82
N ARG A 355 -36.83 -2.68 13.18
CA ARG A 355 -35.73 -1.95 13.84
C ARG A 355 -36.22 -0.59 14.35
N GLN A 356 -36.99 0.14 13.56
CA GLN A 356 -37.58 1.42 13.97
C GLN A 356 -38.51 1.25 15.17
N TRP A 357 -39.36 0.22 15.16
CA TRP A 357 -40.22 -0.12 16.28
C TRP A 357 -39.42 -0.47 17.55
N LEU A 358 -38.45 -1.38 17.44
CA LEU A 358 -37.59 -1.77 18.58
C LEU A 358 -36.85 -0.57 19.16
N GLN A 359 -36.41 0.37 18.32
CA GLN A 359 -35.80 1.61 18.78
C GLN A 359 -36.77 2.46 19.61
N GLY A 360 -38.03 2.60 19.15
CA GLY A 360 -39.09 3.32 19.87
C GLY A 360 -39.41 2.70 21.23
N GLU A 361 -39.36 1.37 21.33
CA GLU A 361 -39.61 0.62 22.57
C GLU A 361 -38.39 0.53 23.51
N GLY A 362 -37.25 1.12 23.14
CA GLY A 362 -36.03 1.11 23.96
C GLY A 362 -35.19 -0.18 23.84
N TYR A 363 -35.42 -0.98 22.80
CA TYR A 363 -34.72 -2.23 22.51
C TYR A 363 -33.71 -2.12 21.35
N ALA A 364 -33.26 -0.92 21.02
CA ALA A 364 -32.28 -0.68 19.95
C ALA A 364 -30.99 -1.52 20.08
N PHE A 365 -30.55 -1.83 21.31
CA PHE A 365 -29.38 -2.66 21.59
C PHE A 365 -29.49 -4.09 21.05
N LEU A 366 -30.70 -4.58 20.76
CA LEU A 366 -30.92 -5.90 20.15
C LEU A 366 -30.65 -5.89 18.64
N CYS A 367 -30.67 -4.71 18.01
CA CYS A 367 -30.42 -4.56 16.58
C CYS A 367 -28.95 -4.34 16.24
N ASP A 368 -28.21 -3.69 17.14
CA ASP A 368 -26.81 -3.31 16.98
C ASP A 368 -26.05 -3.56 18.30
N PRO A 369 -25.41 -4.73 18.49
CA PRO A 369 -24.74 -5.07 19.74
C PRO A 369 -23.51 -4.18 20.07
N GLU A 370 -23.03 -3.37 19.11
CA GLU A 370 -22.01 -2.33 19.36
C GLU A 370 -22.58 -1.06 20.00
N VAL A 371 -23.90 -0.83 19.92
CA VAL A 371 -24.59 0.27 20.60
C VAL A 371 -25.00 -0.26 21.97
N GLY A 372 -24.10 -0.06 22.95
CA GLY A 372 -24.24 -0.56 24.31
C GLY A 372 -25.63 -0.37 24.91
N THR A 373 -26.00 -1.30 25.80
CA THR A 373 -27.24 -1.30 26.57
C THR A 373 -27.56 0.10 27.12
N PRO A 374 -28.75 0.67 26.86
CA PRO A 374 -29.20 1.84 27.58
C PRO A 374 -29.18 1.52 29.07
N GLN A 375 -28.37 2.26 29.82
CA GLN A 375 -28.42 2.26 31.26
C GLN A 375 -29.85 2.60 31.66
N ALA A 376 -30.52 1.69 32.40
CA ALA A 376 -31.90 1.85 32.81
C ALA A 376 -32.11 3.26 33.36
N ALA A 377 -32.94 4.06 32.68
CA ALA A 377 -33.42 5.31 33.23
C ALA A 377 -34.16 4.95 34.52
N SER A 378 -33.61 5.37 35.65
CA SER A 378 -34.29 5.42 36.93
C SER A 378 -35.44 6.43 36.82
N GLY A 379 -36.54 6.02 36.20
CA GLY A 379 -37.81 6.73 36.18
C GLY A 379 -38.66 6.22 37.33
N SER A 380 -38.89 7.09 38.30
CA SER A 380 -39.80 6.94 39.43
C SER A 380 -41.13 6.29 39.05
N ALA A 381 -41.54 5.28 39.81
CA ALA A 381 -42.92 4.79 39.82
C ALA A 381 -43.90 5.96 40.06
N PRO A 382 -45.04 6.01 39.36
CA PRO A 382 -46.13 6.86 39.80
C PRO A 382 -46.74 6.20 41.04
N ASP A 383 -46.64 6.90 42.17
CA ASP A 383 -47.36 6.55 43.38
C ASP A 383 -48.86 6.44 43.07
N GLY A 384 -49.44 5.32 43.45
CA GLY A 384 -50.87 5.14 43.46
C GLY A 384 -51.48 5.97 44.59
N ASN A 385 -52.21 7.01 44.23
CA ASN A 385 -53.45 7.40 44.89
C ASN A 385 -54.19 8.40 44.01
N ASP A 386 -55.51 8.47 44.18
CA ASP A 386 -56.44 9.47 43.62
C ASP A 386 -57.23 9.03 42.39
N LEU A 387 -58.22 8.16 42.63
CA LEU A 387 -59.53 8.26 41.97
C LEU A 387 -60.65 7.97 43.00
N GLU A 388 -60.94 8.97 43.84
CA GLU A 388 -62.31 9.25 44.31
C GLU A 388 -62.81 10.48 43.54
N HIS A 389 -63.71 10.27 42.58
CA HIS A 389 -64.95 11.03 42.31
C HIS A 389 -65.52 10.76 40.92
#